data_AF-A0A514WTL2-F1
#
_entry.id   AF-A0A514WTL2-F1
#
_cell.length_a   1.000
_cell.length_b   1.000
_cell.length_c   1.000
_cell.angle_alpha   90.00
_cell.angle_beta   90.00
_cell.angle_gamma   90.00
#
_symmetry.space_group_name_H-M   'P 1'
#
loop_
_entity.id
_entity.type
_entity.pdbx_description
1 polymer ?
#
loop_
_entity_poly.entity_id
_entity_poly.type
_entity_poly.pdbx_seq_one_letter_code
_entity_poly.pdbx_strand_id
1 'polypeptide(L)'
;MKHLLTSMLAFFAAAPAFAYITATAANKPIDVNTRTHILIVGNGTDLGNALTQAATAQAKKYQELYPNEQVYLISVNETGKDQDTAELKEFGYYNIEEKGKSFKSKDVFNEMSQFSKIASFDVFSHSVAYYGVILDGKLNRLDPLADGYDKLAKNFTSDAYAFLHGCNSGQFLAGVFSKQWGIPVAGSFTGTDFQYIYEGKGFFNDDGRAPKDASKVKINKIGYEKNIGCYTGACSRLMPDNFAYHGFWGEFTEGGLGFYKWICAGSNITSDRCFTAMARAALSYVSIKPLRDNSSIEDYKDVVLDFLCPANKRTECRAALENAVKTGNMEYDPYGGKSLQCDFKNCKAKFTCERIPLVNLLKSGSCKVENLRESNKTTTIANEYAAYLKGYKLLQAQLSK
;
A
#
# COMPACT_ATOMS: atom_id res chain seq x y z
N MET A 1 -7.16 6.15 71.95
CA MET A 1 -6.67 5.65 70.66
C MET A 1 -7.74 5.93 69.60
N LYS A 2 -7.58 7.01 68.82
CA LYS A 2 -8.43 7.34 67.67
C LYS A 2 -7.59 7.12 66.42
N HIS A 3 -7.95 6.15 65.59
CA HIS A 3 -7.33 5.91 64.30
C HIS A 3 -7.78 6.98 63.30
N LEU A 4 -6.87 7.86 62.89
CA LEU A 4 -7.03 8.67 61.68
C LEU A 4 -6.54 7.82 60.49
N LEU A 5 -7.48 7.29 59.71
CA LEU A 5 -7.18 6.76 58.38
C LEU A 5 -7.13 7.95 57.41
N THR A 6 -5.93 8.40 57.08
CA THR A 6 -5.70 9.37 56.01
C THR A 6 -5.80 8.62 54.68
N SER A 7 -6.96 8.72 54.02
CA SER A 7 -7.16 8.17 52.68
C SER A 7 -6.40 9.05 51.68
N MET A 8 -5.21 8.60 51.27
CA MET A 8 -4.48 9.17 50.14
C MET A 8 -5.23 8.77 48.86
N LEU A 9 -6.11 9.64 48.38
CA LEU A 9 -6.56 9.59 46.98
C LEU A 9 -5.35 9.88 46.10
N ALA A 10 -4.70 8.84 45.61
CA ALA A 10 -3.76 8.95 44.50
C ALA A 10 -4.56 9.32 43.25
N PHE A 11 -4.65 10.61 42.94
CA PHE A 11 -5.00 11.09 41.62
C PHE A 11 -3.90 10.61 40.66
N PHE A 12 -4.08 9.44 40.06
CA PHE A 12 -3.34 9.09 38.84
C PHE A 12 -3.81 10.06 37.75
N ALA A 13 -3.06 11.14 37.55
CA ALA A 13 -3.15 11.92 36.34
C ALA A 13 -2.79 10.98 35.19
N ALA A 14 -3.81 10.46 34.50
CA ALA A 14 -3.61 9.71 33.27
C ALA A 14 -2.84 10.63 32.32
N ALA A 15 -1.58 10.29 32.04
CA ALA A 15 -0.80 10.99 31.04
C ALA A 15 -1.62 10.99 29.74
N PRO A 16 -1.69 12.12 29.01
CA PRO A 16 -2.41 12.14 27.74
C PRO A 16 -1.79 11.11 26.81
N ALA A 17 -2.56 10.06 26.49
CA ALA A 17 -2.17 9.07 25.49
C ALA A 17 -2.35 9.71 24.10
N PHE A 18 -1.24 9.97 23.41
CA PHE A 18 -1.24 10.37 22.02
C PHE A 18 -1.51 9.16 21.14
N ALA A 19 -2.34 9.31 20.11
CA ALA A 19 -2.79 8.16 19.31
C ALA A 19 -2.07 8.00 17.97
N TYR A 20 -1.46 9.06 17.44
CA TYR A 20 -0.65 8.98 16.23
C TYR A 20 0.51 9.95 16.26
N ILE A 21 1.46 9.67 15.38
CA ILE A 21 2.70 10.38 15.18
C ILE A 21 2.73 10.86 13.74
N THR A 22 3.23 12.07 13.52
CA THR A 22 3.58 12.57 12.19
C THR A 22 5.08 12.81 12.10
N ALA A 23 5.69 12.54 10.95
CA ALA A 23 7.13 12.71 10.77
C ALA A 23 7.49 13.00 9.31
N THR A 24 8.70 13.49 9.06
CA THR A 24 9.25 13.69 7.71
C THR A 24 10.50 12.87 7.49
N ALA A 25 10.68 12.28 6.31
CA ALA A 25 11.89 11.49 6.03
C ALA A 25 13.15 12.37 5.82
N ALA A 26 12.98 13.69 5.65
CA ALA A 26 14.08 14.65 5.50
C ALA A 26 14.20 15.56 6.73
N ASN A 27 15.42 15.95 7.08
CA ASN A 27 15.72 16.94 8.13
C ASN A 27 15.49 18.37 7.62
N LYS A 28 14.25 18.67 7.24
CA LYS A 28 13.78 19.98 6.80
C LYS A 28 12.40 20.24 7.42
N PRO A 29 12.06 21.47 7.81
CA PRO A 29 10.70 21.78 8.28
C PRO A 29 9.64 21.37 7.26
N ILE A 30 8.45 21.01 7.74
CA ILE A 30 7.30 20.68 6.88
C ILE A 30 6.91 21.92 6.06
N ASP A 31 6.87 21.78 4.73
CA ASP A 31 6.35 22.80 3.82
C ASP A 31 5.14 22.28 3.05
N VAL A 32 3.97 22.86 3.36
CA VAL A 32 2.68 22.47 2.79
C VAL A 32 2.52 22.80 1.29
N ASN A 33 3.43 23.61 0.73
CA ASN A 33 3.47 23.96 -0.69
C ASN A 33 4.47 23.14 -1.50
N THR A 34 5.32 22.38 -0.81
CA THR A 34 6.24 21.43 -1.43
C THR A 34 5.45 20.19 -1.87
N ARG A 35 5.80 19.68 -3.03
CA ARG A 35 5.21 18.46 -3.57
C ARG A 35 5.52 17.29 -2.62
N THR A 36 4.49 16.56 -2.19
CA THR A 36 4.56 15.67 -1.03
C THR A 36 4.04 14.27 -1.34
N HIS A 37 4.81 13.26 -0.95
CA HIS A 37 4.38 11.86 -0.84
C HIS A 37 3.89 11.60 0.59
N ILE A 38 2.64 11.15 0.74
CA ILE A 38 2.03 10.89 2.05
C ILE A 38 1.98 9.38 2.28
N LEU A 39 2.57 8.93 3.38
CA LEU A 39 2.52 7.54 3.83
C LEU A 39 1.67 7.46 5.11
N ILE A 40 0.71 6.53 5.13
CA ILE A 40 -0.10 6.23 6.30
C ILE A 40 0.28 4.85 6.82
N VAL A 41 0.64 4.75 8.09
CA VAL A 41 0.83 3.47 8.78
C VAL A 41 -0.27 3.32 9.82
N GLY A 42 -1.13 2.33 9.61
CA GLY A 42 -2.21 2.01 10.54
C GLY A 42 -1.79 0.97 11.57
N ASN A 43 -2.73 0.61 12.45
CA ASN A 43 -2.49 -0.37 13.51
C ASN A 43 -2.19 -1.78 12.96
N GLY A 44 -1.05 -2.32 13.39
CA GLY A 44 -0.58 -3.66 13.08
C GLY A 44 -0.22 -4.47 14.31
N THR A 45 -0.90 -4.32 15.46
CA THR A 45 -0.56 -4.93 16.78
C THR A 45 0.03 -6.36 16.73
N ASP A 46 -0.44 -7.21 15.83
CA ASP A 46 -0.03 -8.60 15.61
C ASP A 46 1.19 -8.81 14.67
N LEU A 47 1.60 -7.76 13.97
CA LEU A 47 2.64 -7.71 12.94
C LEU A 47 3.90 -6.97 13.40
N GLY A 48 3.91 -6.42 14.62
CA GLY A 48 4.98 -5.57 15.12
C GLY A 48 5.25 -4.40 14.18
N ASN A 49 6.52 -4.12 13.89
CA ASN A 49 6.92 -3.00 13.04
C ASN A 49 6.91 -3.29 11.53
N ALA A 50 6.41 -4.44 11.07
CA ALA A 50 6.51 -4.83 9.67
C ALA A 50 5.85 -3.81 8.72
N LEU A 51 4.70 -3.23 9.11
CA LEU A 51 4.03 -2.17 8.35
C LEU A 51 4.88 -0.91 8.26
N THR A 52 5.44 -0.45 9.39
CA THR A 52 6.33 0.72 9.45
C THR A 52 7.59 0.51 8.62
N GLN A 53 8.17 -0.69 8.64
CA GLN A 53 9.33 -1.03 7.81
C GLN A 53 8.99 -0.97 6.32
N ALA A 54 7.87 -1.57 5.88
CA ALA A 54 7.45 -1.54 4.48
C ALA A 54 7.17 -0.11 3.99
N ALA A 55 6.49 0.70 4.81
CA ALA A 55 6.27 2.12 4.53
C ALA A 55 7.59 2.89 4.44
N THR A 56 8.54 2.58 5.32
CA THR A 56 9.87 3.20 5.34
C THR A 56 10.71 2.83 4.13
N ALA A 57 10.63 1.58 3.65
CA ALA A 57 11.27 1.19 2.39
C ALA A 57 10.71 2.01 1.21
N GLN A 58 9.39 2.18 1.15
CA GLN A 58 8.74 3.01 0.14
C GLN A 58 9.15 4.49 0.27
N ALA A 59 9.21 5.03 1.49
CA ALA A 59 9.69 6.39 1.76
C ALA A 59 11.11 6.61 1.22
N LYS A 60 12.02 5.66 1.43
CA LYS A 60 13.40 5.74 0.93
C LYS A 60 13.46 5.73 -0.59
N LYS A 61 12.57 4.99 -1.28
CA LYS A 61 12.44 5.07 -2.74
C LYS A 61 12.02 6.46 -3.20
N TYR A 62 11.06 7.10 -2.51
CA TYR A 62 10.68 8.48 -2.81
C TYR A 62 11.82 9.46 -2.59
N GLN A 63 12.60 9.33 -1.51
CA GLN A 63 13.76 10.20 -1.26
C GLN A 63 14.87 10.04 -2.31
N GLU A 64 15.11 8.80 -2.76
CA GLU A 64 16.09 8.51 -3.81
C GLU A 64 15.66 9.10 -5.16
N LEU A 65 14.39 8.94 -5.53
CA LEU A 65 13.82 9.38 -6.81
C LEU A 65 13.57 10.88 -6.88
N TYR A 66 13.06 11.45 -5.80
CA TYR A 66 12.54 12.80 -5.75
C TYR A 66 13.18 13.55 -4.56
N PRO A 67 14.51 13.82 -4.59
CA PRO A 67 15.22 14.41 -3.45
C PRO A 67 14.77 15.83 -3.09
N ASN A 68 14.03 16.49 -3.98
CA ASN A 68 13.45 17.82 -3.77
C ASN A 68 11.98 17.77 -3.34
N GLU A 69 11.36 16.59 -3.28
CA GLU A 69 10.00 16.39 -2.80
C GLU A 69 10.01 16.01 -1.31
N GLN A 70 8.90 16.27 -0.63
CA GLN A 70 8.73 15.93 0.77
C GLN A 70 8.13 14.53 0.90
N VAL A 71 8.58 13.79 1.91
CA VAL A 71 7.96 12.52 2.29
C VAL A 71 7.43 12.68 3.71
N TYR A 72 6.12 12.59 3.86
CA TYR A 72 5.38 12.83 5.09
C TYR A 72 4.73 11.53 5.57
N LEU A 73 5.05 11.12 6.80
CA LEU A 73 4.52 9.92 7.45
C LEU A 73 3.46 10.33 8.47
N ILE A 74 2.35 9.60 8.48
CA ILE A 74 1.34 9.62 9.54
C ILE A 74 1.20 8.18 10.04
N SER A 75 1.66 7.89 11.25
CA SER A 75 1.68 6.54 11.82
C SER A 75 0.87 6.50 13.10
N VAL A 76 0.11 5.42 13.32
CA VAL A 76 -0.43 5.14 14.65
C VAL A 76 0.69 5.05 15.69
N ASN A 77 0.39 5.44 16.93
CA ASN A 77 1.24 5.17 18.09
C ASN A 77 0.83 3.81 18.66
N GLU A 78 1.63 2.78 18.39
CA GLU A 78 1.29 1.38 18.63
C GLU A 78 1.96 0.83 19.89
N THR A 79 3.27 0.99 20.03
CA THR A 79 4.04 0.39 21.15
C THR A 79 4.28 1.38 22.28
N GLY A 80 3.94 2.64 22.06
CA GLY A 80 4.13 3.73 23.01
C GLY A 80 5.15 4.73 22.50
N LYS A 81 4.97 5.97 22.96
CA LYS A 81 5.65 7.17 22.47
C LYS A 81 7.17 6.99 22.31
N ASP A 82 7.86 6.56 23.36
CA ASP A 82 9.32 6.58 23.39
C ASP A 82 9.90 5.52 22.44
N GLN A 83 9.24 4.37 22.35
CA GLN A 83 9.66 3.27 21.48
C GLN A 83 9.41 3.60 20.00
N ASP A 84 8.19 4.01 19.64
CA ASP A 84 7.86 4.35 18.25
C ASP A 84 8.68 5.56 17.76
N THR A 85 8.91 6.57 18.61
CA THR A 85 9.75 7.72 18.27
C THR A 85 11.21 7.32 18.08
N ALA A 86 11.75 6.45 18.94
CA ALA A 86 13.12 5.97 18.81
C ALA A 86 13.31 5.16 17.52
N GLU A 87 12.35 4.29 17.20
CA GLU A 87 12.34 3.52 15.95
C GLU A 87 12.28 4.43 14.71
N LEU A 88 11.37 5.41 14.68
CA LEU A 88 11.29 6.35 13.57
C LEU A 88 12.59 7.15 13.39
N LYS A 89 13.27 7.53 14.47
CA LYS A 89 14.61 8.15 14.39
C LYS A 89 15.65 7.19 13.80
N GLU A 90 15.66 5.92 14.19
CA GLU A 90 16.55 4.90 13.62
C GLU A 90 16.31 4.68 12.12
N PHE A 91 15.04 4.76 11.70
CA PHE A 91 14.64 4.69 10.30
C PHE A 91 15.01 5.95 9.50
N GLY A 92 15.40 7.03 10.18
CA GLY A 92 15.87 8.28 9.58
C GLY A 92 14.77 9.33 9.41
N TYR A 93 13.71 9.28 10.21
CA TYR A 93 12.70 10.33 10.25
C TYR A 93 13.07 11.46 11.21
N TYR A 94 12.54 12.65 10.88
CA TYR A 94 12.73 13.92 11.57
C TYR A 94 11.37 14.59 11.81
N ASN A 95 11.37 15.71 12.54
CA ASN A 95 10.15 16.47 12.89
C ASN A 95 9.02 15.59 13.41
N ILE A 96 9.38 14.68 14.33
CA ILE A 96 8.46 13.70 14.89
C ILE A 96 7.58 14.43 15.90
N GLU A 97 6.28 14.52 15.58
CA GLU A 97 5.27 15.16 16.39
C GLU A 97 4.19 14.16 16.77
N GLU A 98 3.78 14.18 18.03
CA GLU A 98 2.67 13.38 18.53
C GLU A 98 1.38 14.17 18.53
N LYS A 99 0.29 13.53 18.09
CA LYS A 99 -0.98 14.20 17.88
C LYS A 99 -2.16 13.32 18.27
N GLY A 100 -3.26 14.02 18.59
CA GLY A 100 -4.58 13.43 18.79
C GLY A 100 -4.72 12.53 20.01
N LYS A 101 -5.97 12.17 20.31
CA LYS A 101 -6.35 11.19 21.35
C LYS A 101 -6.79 9.85 20.75
N SER A 102 -7.00 9.81 19.45
CA SER A 102 -7.35 8.65 18.62
C SER A 102 -6.86 8.92 17.21
N PHE A 103 -6.58 7.90 16.41
CA PHE A 103 -6.26 8.08 14.99
C PHE A 103 -7.43 7.64 14.10
N LYS A 104 -8.19 8.60 13.57
CA LYS A 104 -9.43 8.38 12.82
C LYS A 104 -9.34 8.91 11.39
N SER A 105 -10.31 8.54 10.55
CA SER A 105 -10.43 9.04 9.16
C SER A 105 -10.34 10.57 9.07
N LYS A 106 -10.94 11.29 10.03
CA LYS A 106 -10.89 12.76 10.08
C LYS A 106 -9.48 13.30 10.32
N ASP A 107 -8.66 12.60 11.12
CA ASP A 107 -7.29 13.02 11.40
C ASP A 107 -6.43 12.88 10.14
N VAL A 108 -6.57 11.78 9.40
CA VAL A 108 -5.95 11.61 8.08
C VAL A 108 -6.38 12.71 7.11
N PHE A 109 -7.68 13.02 7.04
CA PHE A 109 -8.17 14.11 6.20
C PHE A 109 -7.55 15.46 6.59
N ASN A 110 -7.52 15.80 7.88
CA ASN A 110 -6.96 17.06 8.36
C ASN A 110 -5.48 17.18 7.96
N GLU A 111 -4.69 16.14 8.19
CA GLU A 111 -3.27 16.13 7.85
C GLU A 111 -3.03 16.15 6.33
N MET A 112 -3.89 15.55 5.51
CA MET A 112 -3.78 15.66 4.05
C MET A 112 -4.20 17.04 3.54
N SER A 113 -5.23 17.63 4.15
CA SER A 113 -5.87 18.87 3.66
C SER A 113 -4.95 20.10 3.71
N GLN A 114 -3.89 20.05 4.52
CA GLN A 114 -2.90 21.13 4.59
C GLN A 114 -2.06 21.22 3.31
N PHE A 115 -1.79 20.09 2.63
CA PHE A 115 -0.89 20.04 1.48
C PHE A 115 -1.60 20.44 0.19
N SER A 116 -0.99 21.31 -0.62
CA SER A 116 -1.57 21.73 -1.90
C SER A 116 -1.10 20.90 -3.11
N LYS A 117 -0.09 20.02 -2.92
CA LYS A 117 0.56 19.25 -4.01
C LYS A 117 0.90 17.82 -3.57
N ILE A 118 -0.11 17.00 -3.34
CA ILE A 118 0.06 15.58 -3.00
C ILE A 118 0.40 14.79 -4.27
N ALA A 119 1.58 14.20 -4.29
CA ALA A 119 2.14 13.40 -5.39
C ALA A 119 1.77 11.93 -5.30
N SER A 120 1.77 11.37 -4.09
CA SER A 120 1.27 10.03 -3.83
C SER A 120 0.61 9.93 -2.47
N PHE A 121 -0.27 8.94 -2.35
CA PHE A 121 -0.88 8.53 -1.09
C PHE A 121 -0.74 7.02 -0.95
N ASP A 122 0.05 6.58 0.03
CA ASP A 122 0.37 5.19 0.24
C ASP A 122 -0.07 4.78 1.64
N VAL A 123 -0.89 3.72 1.76
CA VAL A 123 -1.41 3.25 3.05
C VAL A 123 -0.88 1.85 3.32
N PHE A 124 -0.33 1.62 4.51
CA PHE A 124 0.16 0.34 5.00
C PHE A 124 -0.62 -0.02 6.26
N SER A 125 -1.55 -0.96 6.14
CA SER A 125 -2.31 -1.46 7.29
C SER A 125 -3.07 -2.75 6.99
N HIS A 126 -3.62 -3.34 8.05
CA HIS A 126 -4.76 -4.24 7.91
C HIS A 126 -5.91 -3.53 7.18
N SER A 127 -6.54 -4.25 6.25
CA SER A 127 -7.67 -3.74 5.48
C SER A 127 -8.71 -4.84 5.27
N VAL A 128 -9.92 -4.41 4.99
CA VAL A 128 -11.08 -5.25 4.67
C VAL A 128 -11.84 -4.56 3.57
N ALA A 129 -12.43 -5.32 2.65
CA ALA A 129 -13.20 -4.78 1.54
C ALA A 129 -14.15 -3.64 1.96
N TYR A 130 -15.07 -3.86 2.91
CA TYR A 130 -16.08 -2.85 3.28
C TYR A 130 -15.72 -1.95 4.46
N TYR A 131 -14.92 -2.43 5.41
CA TYR A 131 -14.58 -1.63 6.60
C TYR A 131 -13.40 -0.70 6.42
N GLY A 132 -12.69 -0.84 5.31
CA GLY A 132 -11.53 -0.04 5.03
C GLY A 132 -10.32 -0.41 5.88
N VAL A 133 -9.34 0.48 5.83
CA VAL A 133 -8.03 0.36 6.45
C VAL A 133 -8.17 0.60 7.96
N ILE A 134 -7.54 -0.22 8.79
CA ILE A 134 -7.41 0.03 10.24
C ILE A 134 -6.47 1.20 10.46
N LEU A 135 -6.89 2.21 11.20
CA LEU A 135 -6.01 3.30 11.63
C LEU A 135 -5.57 3.09 13.07
N ASP A 136 -6.52 2.87 13.99
CA ASP A 136 -6.25 2.72 15.42
C ASP A 136 -7.34 1.87 16.12
N GLY A 137 -6.89 0.99 17.01
CA GLY A 137 -7.69 -0.04 17.62
C GLY A 137 -8.45 -0.88 16.59
N LYS A 138 -9.65 -1.37 16.96
CA LYS A 138 -10.46 -2.22 16.06
C LYS A 138 -11.44 -1.43 15.19
N LEU A 139 -11.82 -0.23 15.64
CA LEU A 139 -12.97 0.52 15.11
C LEU A 139 -12.59 1.81 14.38
N ASN A 140 -11.43 2.43 14.66
CA ASN A 140 -11.04 3.61 13.90
C ASN A 140 -10.50 3.15 12.55
N ARG A 141 -11.20 3.52 11.49
CA ARG A 141 -10.93 3.12 10.12
C ARG A 141 -10.71 4.34 9.25
N LEU A 142 -9.97 4.14 8.15
CA LEU A 142 -10.01 5.04 7.01
C LEU A 142 -11.32 4.78 6.26
N ASP A 143 -12.29 5.64 6.50
CA ASP A 143 -13.60 5.58 5.87
C ASP A 143 -13.64 6.54 4.67
N PRO A 144 -13.69 6.03 3.42
CA PRO A 144 -13.74 6.87 2.23
C PRO A 144 -15.08 7.61 2.09
N LEU A 145 -16.11 7.22 2.85
CA LEU A 145 -17.41 7.88 2.85
C LEU A 145 -17.51 8.97 3.92
N ALA A 146 -16.46 9.18 4.72
CA ALA A 146 -16.40 10.29 5.66
C ALA A 146 -16.43 11.65 4.94
N ASP A 147 -17.14 12.60 5.52
CA ASP A 147 -17.33 13.93 4.93
C ASP A 147 -15.99 14.63 4.61
N GLY A 148 -15.89 15.14 3.38
CA GLY A 148 -14.80 16.00 2.93
C GLY A 148 -13.69 15.31 2.14
N TYR A 149 -13.64 13.97 2.09
CA TYR A 149 -12.61 13.26 1.32
C TYR A 149 -12.63 13.58 -0.18
N ASP A 150 -13.81 13.85 -0.74
CA ASP A 150 -13.99 14.35 -2.11
C ASP A 150 -13.30 15.71 -2.34
N LYS A 151 -13.23 16.56 -1.30
CA LYS A 151 -12.59 17.88 -1.38
C LYS A 151 -11.07 17.81 -1.49
N LEU A 152 -10.45 16.67 -1.19
CA LEU A 152 -9.01 16.47 -1.35
C LEU A 152 -8.59 16.36 -2.83
N ALA A 153 -9.54 16.18 -3.77
CA ALA A 153 -9.21 16.08 -5.20
C ALA A 153 -8.33 17.24 -5.71
N LYS A 154 -8.55 18.46 -5.21
CA LYS A 154 -7.77 19.66 -5.58
C LYS A 154 -6.37 19.72 -4.97
N ASN A 155 -6.10 18.89 -3.97
CA ASN A 155 -4.82 18.83 -3.27
C ASN A 155 -3.84 17.90 -4.01
N PHE A 156 -4.33 17.01 -4.88
CA PHE A 156 -3.50 16.10 -5.66
C PHE A 156 -2.93 16.77 -6.92
N THR A 157 -1.69 16.41 -7.25
CA THR A 157 -1.06 16.82 -8.51
C THR A 157 -1.68 16.10 -9.70
N SER A 158 -1.52 16.64 -10.90
CA SER A 158 -2.11 16.06 -12.12
C SER A 158 -1.64 14.63 -12.43
N ASP A 159 -0.45 14.27 -11.97
CA ASP A 159 0.21 12.99 -12.12
C ASP A 159 0.18 12.12 -10.85
N ALA A 160 -0.62 12.51 -9.85
CA ALA A 160 -0.72 11.78 -8.60
C ALA A 160 -1.35 10.40 -8.75
N TYR A 161 -1.04 9.53 -7.79
CA TYR A 161 -1.61 8.19 -7.66
C TYR A 161 -1.72 7.78 -6.19
N ALA A 162 -2.40 6.67 -5.91
CA ALA A 162 -2.45 6.09 -4.58
C ALA A 162 -2.24 4.57 -4.55
N PHE A 163 -1.68 4.08 -3.45
CA PHE A 163 -1.56 2.66 -3.11
C PHE A 163 -2.23 2.34 -1.80
N LEU A 164 -3.04 1.30 -1.79
CA LEU A 164 -3.67 0.78 -0.60
C LEU A 164 -3.07 -0.60 -0.27
N HIS A 165 -1.94 -0.60 0.43
CA HIS A 165 -1.25 -1.80 0.91
C HIS A 165 -1.98 -2.37 2.12
N GLY A 166 -2.89 -3.30 1.85
CA GLY A 166 -3.60 -4.06 2.87
C GLY A 166 -4.56 -5.06 2.25
N CYS A 167 -4.93 -6.09 3.01
CA CYS A 167 -5.83 -7.15 2.57
C CYS A 167 -7.12 -6.58 1.95
N ASN A 168 -7.47 -7.02 0.75
CA ASN A 168 -8.74 -6.73 0.08
C ASN A 168 -9.08 -5.24 -0.09
N SER A 169 -8.10 -4.34 -0.01
CA SER A 169 -8.29 -2.89 -0.15
C SER A 169 -8.82 -2.49 -1.53
N GLY A 170 -8.55 -3.28 -2.56
CA GLY A 170 -8.98 -3.04 -3.94
C GLY A 170 -10.47 -3.30 -4.19
N GLN A 171 -11.11 -4.14 -3.37
CA GLN A 171 -12.49 -4.59 -3.60
C GLN A 171 -13.52 -3.44 -3.59
N PHE A 172 -13.29 -2.41 -2.78
CA PHE A 172 -14.19 -1.26 -2.64
C PHE A 172 -13.44 0.07 -2.57
N LEU A 173 -12.44 0.19 -1.67
CA LEU A 173 -11.77 1.46 -1.39
C LEU A 173 -11.09 2.06 -2.63
N ALA A 174 -10.38 1.25 -3.41
CA ALA A 174 -9.65 1.75 -4.58
C ALA A 174 -10.58 2.44 -5.60
N GLY A 175 -11.76 1.85 -5.86
CA GLY A 175 -12.76 2.44 -6.74
C GLY A 175 -13.37 3.73 -6.19
N VAL A 176 -13.68 3.77 -4.89
CA VAL A 176 -14.25 4.96 -4.24
C VAL A 176 -13.25 6.12 -4.25
N PHE A 177 -12.01 5.88 -3.79
CA PHE A 177 -10.98 6.91 -3.77
C PHE A 177 -10.60 7.36 -5.18
N SER A 178 -10.49 6.45 -6.14
CA SER A 178 -10.19 6.83 -7.53
C SER A 178 -11.27 7.77 -8.11
N LYS A 179 -12.54 7.49 -7.80
CA LYS A 179 -13.65 8.33 -8.23
C LYS A 179 -13.67 9.70 -7.52
N GLN A 180 -13.47 9.71 -6.21
CA GLN A 180 -13.52 10.94 -5.40
C GLN A 180 -12.36 11.87 -5.69
N TRP A 181 -11.13 11.35 -5.73
CA TRP A 181 -9.93 12.15 -5.90
C TRP A 181 -9.59 12.42 -7.37
N GLY A 182 -10.16 11.66 -8.30
CA GLY A 182 -9.83 11.78 -9.73
C GLY A 182 -8.38 11.41 -10.04
N ILE A 183 -7.85 10.41 -9.33
CA ILE A 183 -6.50 9.84 -9.51
C ILE A 183 -6.57 8.32 -9.64
N PRO A 184 -5.58 7.67 -10.28
CA PRO A 184 -5.41 6.22 -10.27
C PRO A 184 -5.13 5.70 -8.86
N VAL A 185 -5.77 4.59 -8.47
CA VAL A 185 -5.59 3.95 -7.15
C VAL A 185 -5.36 2.45 -7.31
N ALA A 186 -4.29 1.94 -6.73
CA ALA A 186 -3.98 0.51 -6.69
C ALA A 186 -4.39 -0.11 -5.35
N GLY A 187 -4.91 -1.34 -5.38
CA GLY A 187 -5.28 -2.08 -4.17
C GLY A 187 -5.21 -3.60 -4.34
N SER A 188 -5.18 -4.31 -3.22
CA SER A 188 -5.15 -5.79 -3.20
C SER A 188 -6.56 -6.36 -3.29
N PHE A 189 -6.72 -7.46 -4.02
CA PHE A 189 -7.96 -8.24 -4.09
C PHE A 189 -7.86 -9.57 -3.34
N THR A 190 -6.85 -9.71 -2.48
CA THR A 190 -6.61 -10.88 -1.62
C THR A 190 -5.92 -10.46 -0.33
N GLY A 191 -5.33 -11.40 0.41
CA GLY A 191 -4.38 -11.12 1.48
C GLY A 191 -3.16 -10.33 1.01
N THR A 192 -2.40 -9.84 1.95
CA THR A 192 -1.09 -9.24 1.71
C THR A 192 -0.06 -9.89 2.60
N ASP A 193 1.12 -10.12 2.06
CA ASP A 193 2.26 -10.72 2.72
C ASP A 193 3.41 -9.71 2.83
N PHE A 194 4.20 -9.87 3.89
CA PHE A 194 5.49 -9.19 3.98
C PHE A 194 6.54 -10.02 3.28
N GLN A 195 7.27 -9.38 2.37
CA GLN A 195 8.41 -9.97 1.69
C GLN A 195 9.69 -9.31 2.17
N TYR A 196 10.70 -10.13 2.45
CA TYR A 196 12.03 -9.71 2.86
C TYR A 196 13.07 -10.14 1.83
N ILE A 197 14.19 -9.45 1.79
CA ILE A 197 15.30 -9.82 0.90
C ILE A 197 16.12 -10.94 1.54
N TYR A 198 16.28 -12.02 0.79
CA TYR A 198 17.13 -13.16 1.14
C TYR A 198 18.36 -13.24 0.24
N GLU A 199 19.49 -13.64 0.83
CA GLU A 199 20.80 -13.74 0.15
C GLU A 199 20.70 -14.55 -1.16
N GLY A 200 21.11 -13.95 -2.27
CA GLY A 200 21.14 -14.58 -3.60
C GLY A 200 19.78 -14.93 -4.22
N LYS A 201 18.66 -14.54 -3.59
CA LYS A 201 17.30 -14.96 -4.00
C LYS A 201 16.36 -13.78 -4.26
N GLY A 202 16.54 -12.65 -3.58
CA GLY A 202 15.67 -11.47 -3.71
C GLY A 202 14.51 -11.49 -2.70
N PHE A 203 13.38 -10.88 -3.04
CA PHE A 203 12.23 -10.78 -2.15
C PHE A 203 11.42 -12.09 -2.08
N PHE A 204 11.25 -12.62 -0.87
CA PHE A 204 10.39 -13.76 -0.57
C PHE A 204 9.58 -13.47 0.70
N ASN A 205 8.40 -14.09 0.80
CA ASN A 205 7.65 -14.11 2.05
C ASN A 205 8.52 -14.72 3.15
N ASP A 206 8.18 -14.39 4.40
CA ASP A 206 8.86 -14.91 5.59
C ASP A 206 8.99 -16.44 5.61
N ASP A 207 9.81 -16.95 6.54
CA ASP A 207 10.45 -18.29 6.65
C ASP A 207 9.73 -19.52 6.06
N GLY A 208 8.40 -19.52 5.93
CA GLY A 208 7.63 -20.60 5.30
C GLY A 208 7.75 -20.73 3.77
N ARG A 209 8.21 -19.68 3.05
CA ARG A 209 8.39 -19.74 1.57
C ARG A 209 9.80 -19.39 1.09
N ALA A 210 10.68 -18.91 1.97
CA ALA A 210 12.08 -18.71 1.64
C ALA A 210 12.79 -20.07 1.47
N PRO A 211 13.83 -20.16 0.62
CA PRO A 211 14.68 -21.35 0.56
C PRO A 211 15.27 -21.66 1.94
N LYS A 212 15.28 -22.94 2.34
CA LYS A 212 15.67 -23.39 3.70
C LYS A 212 17.09 -22.99 4.10
N ASP A 213 17.95 -22.71 3.13
CA ASP A 213 19.36 -22.33 3.26
C ASP A 213 19.59 -20.82 3.14
N ALA A 214 18.54 -20.03 2.87
CA ALA A 214 18.66 -18.60 2.67
C ALA A 214 18.46 -17.82 3.97
N SER A 215 19.31 -16.82 4.20
CA SER A 215 19.18 -15.89 5.33
C SER A 215 18.74 -14.51 4.85
N LYS A 216 18.01 -13.77 5.71
CA LYS A 216 17.67 -12.37 5.47
C LYS A 216 18.96 -11.55 5.36
N VAL A 217 19.06 -10.72 4.32
CA VAL A 217 20.24 -9.86 4.13
C VAL A 217 20.28 -8.78 5.21
N LYS A 218 21.48 -8.28 5.53
CA LYS A 218 21.66 -7.11 6.44
C LYS A 218 21.71 -5.77 5.70
N ILE A 219 21.94 -5.81 4.39
CA ILE A 219 22.10 -4.63 3.53
C ILE A 219 21.30 -4.88 2.25
N ASN A 220 20.39 -3.96 1.91
CA ASN A 220 19.73 -3.94 0.61
C ASN A 220 20.72 -3.42 -0.45
N LYS A 221 21.09 -4.30 -1.38
CA LYS A 221 21.96 -3.99 -2.52
C LYS A 221 21.22 -3.97 -3.87
N ILE A 222 19.90 -4.22 -3.86
CA ILE A 222 19.12 -4.47 -5.08
C ILE A 222 17.98 -3.48 -5.30
N GLY A 223 17.39 -2.90 -4.24
CA GLY A 223 16.24 -2.00 -4.37
C GLY A 223 16.58 -0.53 -4.58
N TYR A 224 17.84 -0.16 -4.35
CA TYR A 224 18.33 1.23 -4.30
C TYR A 224 19.65 1.35 -5.06
N GLU A 225 19.98 2.56 -5.52
CA GLU A 225 21.27 2.84 -6.16
C GLU A 225 22.43 2.78 -5.16
N LYS A 226 22.15 3.14 -3.92
CA LYS A 226 23.10 3.06 -2.81
C LYS A 226 22.74 1.89 -1.91
N ASN A 227 23.75 1.23 -1.37
CA ASN A 227 23.54 0.19 -0.36
C ASN A 227 22.89 0.81 0.89
N ILE A 228 21.76 0.25 1.33
CA ILE A 228 21.04 0.72 2.52
C ILE A 228 20.96 -0.41 3.55
N GLY A 229 21.29 -0.12 4.81
CA GLY A 229 21.19 -1.10 5.89
C GLY A 229 19.74 -1.49 6.19
N CYS A 230 19.46 -2.79 6.33
CA CYS A 230 18.11 -3.30 6.59
C CYS A 230 17.54 -2.86 7.94
N TYR A 231 18.41 -2.53 8.90
CA TYR A 231 18.02 -1.96 10.19
C TYR A 231 17.23 -0.64 10.04
N THR A 232 17.35 0.03 8.89
CA THR A 232 16.58 1.25 8.58
C THR A 232 15.20 0.97 7.97
N GLY A 233 14.71 -0.27 8.02
CA GLY A 233 13.43 -0.69 7.40
C GLY A 233 13.49 -0.95 5.89
N ALA A 234 14.65 -0.76 5.24
CA ALA A 234 14.78 -0.73 3.78
C ALA A 234 14.67 -2.10 3.06
N CYS A 235 14.48 -3.21 3.78
CA CYS A 235 14.57 -4.57 3.24
C CYS A 235 13.27 -5.37 3.28
N SER A 236 12.15 -4.69 3.55
CA SER A 236 10.82 -5.28 3.52
C SER A 236 9.93 -4.54 2.52
N ARG A 237 8.90 -5.24 2.05
CA ARG A 237 7.80 -4.66 1.27
C ARG A 237 6.53 -5.45 1.54
N LEU A 238 5.38 -4.84 1.26
CA LEU A 238 4.09 -5.51 1.34
C LEU A 238 3.57 -5.83 -0.06
N MET A 239 3.27 -7.09 -0.34
CA MET A 239 2.78 -7.58 -1.64
C MET A 239 1.47 -8.36 -1.49
N PRO A 240 0.61 -8.45 -2.52
CA PRO A 240 -0.55 -9.32 -2.46
C PRO A 240 -0.14 -10.79 -2.52
N ASP A 241 -0.82 -11.63 -1.75
CA ASP A 241 -0.62 -13.07 -1.78
C ASP A 241 -1.05 -13.68 -3.13
N ASN A 242 -0.34 -14.67 -3.64
CA ASN A 242 -0.76 -15.37 -4.86
C ASN A 242 -1.81 -16.48 -4.64
N PHE A 243 -2.60 -16.39 -3.56
CA PHE A 243 -3.63 -17.37 -3.21
C PHE A 243 -4.88 -16.66 -2.69
N ALA A 244 -5.98 -17.40 -2.57
CA ALA A 244 -7.22 -16.88 -2.01
C ALA A 244 -7.01 -16.36 -0.58
N TYR A 245 -7.72 -15.28 -0.24
CA TYR A 245 -7.73 -14.78 1.13
C TYR A 245 -8.46 -15.77 2.04
N HIS A 246 -7.79 -16.18 3.12
CA HIS A 246 -8.38 -16.91 4.24
C HIS A 246 -8.00 -16.17 5.53
N GLY A 247 -8.97 -15.60 6.23
CA GLY A 247 -8.65 -14.84 7.43
C GLY A 247 -9.87 -14.43 8.24
N PHE A 248 -9.66 -13.47 9.14
CA PHE A 248 -10.64 -13.04 10.14
C PHE A 248 -12.01 -12.66 9.56
N TRP A 249 -12.07 -12.19 8.31
CA TRP A 249 -13.32 -11.72 7.71
C TRP A 249 -14.06 -12.79 6.90
N GLY A 250 -13.40 -13.87 6.51
CA GLY A 250 -13.99 -14.95 5.71
C GLY A 250 -12.99 -15.59 4.75
N GLU A 251 -13.53 -16.32 3.78
CA GLU A 251 -12.77 -17.07 2.77
C GLU A 251 -13.19 -16.62 1.37
N PHE A 252 -12.25 -16.10 0.59
CA PHE A 252 -12.51 -15.50 -0.72
C PHE A 252 -12.01 -16.43 -1.84
N THR A 253 -12.36 -17.70 -1.76
CA THR A 253 -11.90 -18.76 -2.68
C THR A 253 -12.40 -18.58 -4.12
N GLU A 254 -13.51 -17.86 -4.29
CA GLU A 254 -14.13 -17.63 -5.60
C GLU A 254 -13.56 -16.42 -6.34
N GLY A 255 -12.77 -15.56 -5.73
CA GLY A 255 -12.28 -14.37 -6.41
C GLY A 255 -11.13 -13.66 -5.71
N GLY A 256 -10.00 -13.53 -6.39
CA GLY A 256 -8.88 -12.67 -5.98
C GLY A 256 -7.93 -12.35 -7.13
N LEU A 257 -6.84 -11.64 -6.82
CA LEU A 257 -5.73 -11.33 -7.74
C LEU A 257 -4.42 -11.35 -6.96
N GLY A 258 -3.38 -11.99 -7.50
CA GLY A 258 -2.06 -12.10 -6.87
C GLY A 258 -1.13 -10.90 -7.06
N PHE A 259 -1.69 -9.72 -7.33
CA PHE A 259 -0.96 -8.48 -7.57
C PHE A 259 -1.86 -7.27 -7.27
N TYR A 260 -1.27 -6.06 -7.16
CA TYR A 260 -2.04 -4.84 -6.94
C TYR A 260 -2.74 -4.42 -8.23
N LYS A 261 -4.07 -4.37 -8.22
CA LYS A 261 -4.88 -3.97 -9.38
C LYS A 261 -5.11 -2.47 -9.37
N TRP A 262 -4.85 -1.81 -10.50
CA TRP A 262 -5.11 -0.39 -10.68
C TRP A 262 -6.56 -0.12 -11.04
N ILE A 263 -7.17 0.85 -10.36
CA ILE A 263 -8.50 1.37 -10.64
C ILE A 263 -8.40 2.86 -10.97
N CYS A 264 -8.98 3.23 -12.10
CA CYS A 264 -9.01 4.54 -12.74
C CYS A 264 -10.48 4.89 -13.03
N ALA A 265 -11.29 4.96 -11.96
CA ALA A 265 -12.74 5.11 -12.02
C ALA A 265 -13.22 6.58 -12.08
N GLY A 266 -12.33 7.54 -11.80
CA GLY A 266 -12.61 8.97 -11.92
C GLY A 266 -12.93 9.39 -13.37
N SER A 267 -13.96 10.22 -13.53
CA SER A 267 -14.44 10.68 -14.85
C SER A 267 -13.41 11.51 -15.63
N ASN A 268 -12.47 12.14 -14.92
CA ASN A 268 -11.37 12.93 -15.48
C ASN A 268 -10.07 12.12 -15.69
N ILE A 269 -10.10 10.80 -15.48
CA ILE A 269 -8.92 9.94 -15.66
C ILE A 269 -8.97 9.30 -17.05
N THR A 270 -8.20 9.88 -17.98
CA THR A 270 -7.96 9.24 -19.29
C THR A 270 -7.11 7.97 -19.14
N SER A 271 -7.17 7.06 -20.12
CA SER A 271 -6.31 5.87 -20.13
C SER A 271 -4.82 6.23 -20.14
N ASP A 272 -4.41 7.25 -20.89
CA ASP A 272 -3.00 7.65 -20.94
C ASP A 272 -2.54 8.21 -19.58
N ARG A 273 -3.38 9.03 -18.91
CA ARG A 273 -3.10 9.50 -17.54
C ARG A 273 -3.01 8.34 -16.55
N CYS A 274 -3.91 7.37 -16.64
CA CYS A 274 -3.91 6.15 -15.82
C CYS A 274 -2.59 5.38 -16.02
N PHE A 275 -2.21 5.10 -17.25
CA PHE A 275 -1.02 4.30 -17.57
C PHE A 275 0.28 5.03 -17.25
N THR A 276 0.36 6.34 -17.48
CA THR A 276 1.52 7.13 -17.06
C THR A 276 1.69 7.13 -15.54
N ALA A 277 0.60 7.22 -14.77
CA ALA A 277 0.67 7.13 -13.31
C ALA A 277 1.13 5.74 -12.84
N MET A 278 0.64 4.66 -13.46
CA MET A 278 1.14 3.30 -13.21
C MET A 278 2.65 3.21 -13.44
N ALA A 279 3.15 3.79 -14.54
CA ALA A 279 4.56 3.78 -14.84
C ALA A 279 5.39 4.59 -13.85
N ARG A 280 4.91 5.77 -13.46
CA ARG A 280 5.55 6.61 -12.45
C ARG A 280 5.60 5.91 -11.09
N ALA A 281 4.52 5.23 -10.70
CA ALA A 281 4.49 4.42 -9.49
C ALA A 281 5.51 3.27 -9.54
N ALA A 282 5.62 2.57 -10.67
CA ALA A 282 6.59 1.48 -10.84
C ALA A 282 8.05 1.93 -10.64
N LEU A 283 8.40 3.18 -10.98
CA LEU A 283 9.73 3.72 -10.68
C LEU A 283 10.03 3.70 -9.18
N SER A 284 9.01 3.98 -8.36
CA SER A 284 9.10 4.11 -6.91
C SER A 284 8.91 2.81 -6.14
N TYR A 285 8.66 1.70 -6.82
CA TYR A 285 8.48 0.42 -6.15
C TYR A 285 9.75 -0.07 -5.46
N VAL A 286 9.56 -0.65 -4.27
CA VAL A 286 10.60 -1.44 -3.59
C VAL A 286 10.73 -2.79 -4.31
N SER A 287 11.68 -2.88 -5.24
CA SER A 287 11.83 -4.01 -6.17
C SER A 287 13.25 -4.61 -6.17
N ILE A 288 13.47 -5.57 -7.07
CA ILE A 288 14.73 -6.28 -7.30
C ILE A 288 15.79 -5.46 -8.05
N LYS A 289 15.47 -4.22 -8.44
CA LYS A 289 16.36 -3.30 -9.15
C LYS A 289 15.93 -1.85 -8.88
N PRO A 290 16.85 -0.87 -8.72
CA PRO A 290 16.48 0.54 -8.74
C PRO A 290 16.09 0.96 -10.15
N LEU A 291 15.04 1.78 -10.28
CA LEU A 291 14.68 2.44 -11.52
C LEU A 291 14.87 3.95 -11.43
N ARG A 292 15.06 4.56 -12.59
CA ARG A 292 15.06 5.98 -12.85
C ARG A 292 14.17 6.27 -14.04
N ASP A 293 13.88 7.54 -14.23
CA ASP A 293 13.14 8.04 -15.39
C ASP A 293 13.89 7.81 -16.71
N ASN A 294 15.20 7.58 -16.69
CA ASN A 294 16.01 7.22 -17.86
C ASN A 294 16.39 5.73 -17.95
N SER A 295 15.81 4.87 -17.10
CA SER A 295 16.10 3.42 -17.12
C SER A 295 15.75 2.77 -18.45
N SER A 296 16.40 1.65 -18.77
CA SER A 296 16.05 0.91 -19.99
C SER A 296 14.64 0.30 -19.88
N ILE A 297 14.00 0.06 -21.02
CA ILE A 297 12.71 -0.66 -21.05
C ILE A 297 12.82 -2.06 -20.44
N GLU A 298 13.97 -2.72 -20.56
CA GLU A 298 14.17 -4.07 -20.01
C GLU A 298 14.29 -4.05 -18.48
N ASP A 299 14.97 -3.06 -17.91
CA ASP A 299 15.01 -2.86 -16.45
C ASP A 299 13.61 -2.53 -15.92
N TYR A 300 12.88 -1.67 -16.63
CA TYR A 300 11.50 -1.35 -16.27
C TYR A 300 10.60 -2.59 -16.29
N LYS A 301 10.73 -3.44 -17.32
CA LYS A 301 10.03 -4.73 -17.39
C LYS A 301 10.38 -5.65 -16.22
N ASP A 302 11.66 -5.76 -15.84
CA ASP A 302 12.08 -6.58 -14.69
C ASP A 302 11.32 -6.22 -13.43
N VAL A 303 11.22 -4.92 -13.12
CA VAL A 303 10.53 -4.41 -11.93
C VAL A 303 9.01 -4.60 -12.02
N VAL A 304 8.40 -4.30 -13.16
CA VAL A 304 6.95 -4.52 -13.32
C VAL A 304 6.61 -6.00 -13.16
N LEU A 305 7.42 -6.89 -13.72
CA LEU A 305 7.21 -8.33 -13.61
C LEU A 305 7.49 -8.85 -12.20
N ASP A 306 8.41 -8.26 -11.45
CA ASP A 306 8.59 -8.57 -10.03
C ASP A 306 7.34 -8.26 -9.19
N PHE A 307 6.55 -7.26 -9.60
CA PHE A 307 5.30 -6.89 -8.92
C PHE A 307 4.06 -7.65 -9.40
N LEU A 308 4.00 -8.00 -10.68
CA LEU A 308 2.88 -8.73 -11.25
C LEU A 308 3.01 -10.24 -11.09
N CYS A 309 4.23 -10.77 -11.15
CA CYS A 309 4.47 -12.20 -11.15
C CYS A 309 4.80 -12.75 -9.76
N PRO A 310 4.18 -13.87 -9.35
CA PRO A 310 4.53 -14.56 -8.13
C PRO A 310 6.00 -14.98 -8.12
N ALA A 311 6.69 -14.81 -6.99
CA ALA A 311 8.14 -15.08 -6.88
C ALA A 311 8.52 -16.51 -7.33
N ASN A 312 7.69 -17.51 -7.01
CA ASN A 312 7.91 -18.91 -7.36
C ASN A 312 7.56 -19.27 -8.82
N LYS A 313 6.93 -18.37 -9.58
CA LYS A 313 6.55 -18.57 -10.99
C LYS A 313 7.08 -17.45 -11.91
N ARG A 314 8.05 -16.66 -11.45
CA ARG A 314 8.46 -15.41 -12.11
C ARG A 314 8.89 -15.63 -13.57
N THR A 315 9.67 -16.68 -13.85
CA THR A 315 10.15 -16.99 -15.20
C THR A 315 9.03 -17.37 -16.16
N GLU A 316 8.14 -18.28 -15.75
CA GLU A 316 6.97 -18.70 -16.56
C GLU A 316 6.04 -17.51 -16.81
N CYS A 317 5.76 -16.74 -15.75
CA CYS A 317 4.90 -15.56 -15.82
C CYS A 317 5.45 -14.48 -16.74
N ARG A 318 6.76 -14.18 -16.68
CA ARG A 318 7.42 -13.28 -17.64
C ARG A 318 7.18 -13.74 -19.08
N ALA A 319 7.50 -15.00 -19.39
CA ALA A 319 7.37 -15.53 -20.74
C ALA A 319 5.92 -15.44 -21.25
N ALA A 320 4.95 -15.77 -20.41
CA ALA A 320 3.53 -15.71 -20.76
C ALA A 320 3.05 -14.27 -21.01
N LEU A 321 3.43 -13.31 -20.14
CA LEU A 321 3.03 -11.91 -20.27
C LEU A 321 3.67 -11.23 -21.48
N GLU A 322 4.94 -11.51 -21.76
CA GLU A 322 5.61 -11.01 -22.96
C GLU A 322 5.01 -11.59 -24.24
N ASN A 323 4.69 -12.89 -24.24
CA ASN A 323 4.03 -13.53 -25.37
C ASN A 323 2.61 -12.97 -25.59
N ALA A 324 1.87 -12.70 -24.51
CA ALA A 324 0.54 -12.11 -24.57
C ALA A 324 0.57 -10.74 -25.27
N VAL A 325 1.48 -9.85 -24.86
CA VAL A 325 1.66 -8.53 -25.49
C VAL A 325 2.12 -8.67 -26.95
N LYS A 326 3.02 -9.61 -27.25
CA LYS A 326 3.55 -9.83 -28.60
C LYS A 326 2.49 -10.34 -29.57
N THR A 327 1.63 -11.26 -29.13
CA THR A 327 0.65 -11.95 -29.99
C THR A 327 -0.72 -11.29 -29.96
N GLY A 328 -1.01 -10.45 -28.97
CA GLY A 328 -2.33 -9.89 -28.70
C GLY A 328 -3.28 -10.84 -27.98
N ASN A 329 -2.86 -12.09 -27.69
CA ASN A 329 -3.64 -13.01 -26.87
C ASN A 329 -3.40 -12.72 -25.38
N MET A 330 -4.30 -11.94 -24.79
CA MET A 330 -4.17 -11.47 -23.41
C MET A 330 -4.60 -12.48 -22.34
N GLU A 331 -4.95 -13.72 -22.72
CA GLU A 331 -5.42 -14.74 -21.77
C GLU A 331 -4.25 -15.36 -21.00
N TYR A 332 -4.08 -14.99 -19.72
CA TYR A 332 -3.10 -15.59 -18.82
C TYR A 332 -3.46 -15.31 -17.35
N ASP A 333 -3.16 -16.27 -16.46
CA ASP A 333 -3.47 -16.15 -15.03
C ASP A 333 -2.53 -17.02 -14.17
N PRO A 334 -1.58 -16.42 -13.44
CA PRO A 334 -0.70 -17.17 -12.54
C PRO A 334 -1.30 -17.42 -11.15
N TYR A 335 -2.50 -16.87 -10.88
CA TYR A 335 -3.09 -16.86 -9.55
C TYR A 335 -3.40 -18.26 -9.04
N GLY A 336 -3.06 -18.55 -7.78
CA GLY A 336 -3.29 -19.84 -7.13
C GLY A 336 -4.74 -20.11 -6.73
N GLY A 337 -5.72 -19.43 -7.35
CA GLY A 337 -7.15 -19.51 -7.05
C GLY A 337 -7.99 -19.01 -8.23
N LYS A 338 -9.29 -18.78 -8.01
CA LYS A 338 -10.16 -18.21 -9.06
C LYS A 338 -9.88 -16.72 -9.22
N SER A 339 -9.27 -16.34 -10.33
CA SER A 339 -8.92 -14.94 -10.61
C SER A 339 -10.11 -14.12 -11.08
N LEU A 340 -10.12 -12.85 -10.68
CA LEU A 340 -11.14 -11.89 -11.10
C LEU A 340 -10.88 -11.39 -12.53
N GLN A 341 -11.96 -11.20 -13.29
CA GLN A 341 -11.90 -10.40 -14.51
C GLN A 341 -12.14 -8.93 -14.15
N CYS A 342 -11.16 -8.09 -14.44
CA CYS A 342 -11.23 -6.66 -14.17
C CYS A 342 -10.83 -5.85 -15.40
N ASP A 343 -11.33 -4.62 -15.45
CA ASP A 343 -10.79 -3.56 -16.30
C ASP A 343 -10.16 -2.47 -15.42
N PHE A 344 -9.89 -1.29 -15.97
CA PHE A 344 -9.36 -0.15 -15.22
C PHE A 344 -10.45 0.66 -14.49
N LYS A 345 -11.71 0.21 -14.45
CA LYS A 345 -12.80 0.89 -13.73
C LYS A 345 -13.33 0.06 -12.58
N ASN A 346 -13.44 -1.26 -12.75
CA ASN A 346 -13.94 -2.18 -11.73
C ASN A 346 -13.50 -3.63 -12.00
N CYS A 347 -13.93 -4.52 -11.09
CA CYS A 347 -13.83 -5.96 -11.24
C CYS A 347 -15.22 -6.60 -11.28
N LYS A 348 -15.38 -7.65 -12.07
CA LYS A 348 -16.60 -8.47 -12.14
C LYS A 348 -16.69 -9.39 -10.92
N ALA A 349 -17.06 -8.83 -9.77
CA ALA A 349 -17.23 -9.55 -8.53
C ALA A 349 -18.42 -9.00 -7.74
N LYS A 350 -19.04 -9.85 -6.94
CA LYS A 350 -19.99 -9.44 -5.90
C LYS A 350 -19.42 -9.82 -4.54
N PHE A 351 -19.50 -8.89 -3.62
CA PHE A 351 -19.02 -9.11 -2.26
C PHE A 351 -20.19 -9.03 -1.29
N THR A 352 -20.29 -10.03 -0.41
CA THR A 352 -21.36 -10.14 0.58
C THR A 352 -20.78 -10.48 1.94
N CYS A 353 -21.21 -9.79 2.99
CA CYS A 353 -20.96 -10.18 4.39
C CYS A 353 -22.28 -10.20 5.15
N GLU A 354 -22.36 -11.04 6.17
CA GLU A 354 -23.44 -10.98 7.14
C GLU A 354 -23.19 -9.82 8.13
N ARG A 355 -24.28 -9.22 8.60
CA ARG A 355 -24.25 -8.21 9.67
C ARG A 355 -24.91 -8.74 10.93
N ILE A 356 -24.39 -8.34 12.08
CA ILE A 356 -24.96 -8.61 13.39
C ILE A 356 -26.17 -7.68 13.57
N PRO A 357 -27.41 -8.20 13.67
CA PRO A 357 -28.64 -7.40 13.57
C PRO A 357 -28.74 -6.24 14.57
N LEU A 358 -28.22 -6.41 15.80
CA LEU A 358 -28.39 -5.45 16.89
C LEU A 358 -27.41 -4.27 16.83
N VAL A 359 -26.22 -4.48 16.29
CA VAL A 359 -25.12 -3.48 16.30
C VAL A 359 -24.72 -3.03 14.88
N ASN A 360 -25.35 -3.62 13.86
CA ASN A 360 -25.07 -3.34 12.44
C ASN A 360 -23.58 -3.51 12.05
N LEU A 361 -22.83 -4.32 12.81
CA LEU A 361 -21.43 -4.65 12.55
C LEU A 361 -21.32 -5.88 11.64
N LEU A 362 -20.32 -5.99 10.76
CA LEU A 362 -20.08 -7.19 9.98
C LEU A 362 -19.67 -8.32 10.92
N LYS A 363 -20.23 -9.48 10.69
CA LYS A 363 -19.89 -10.70 11.42
C LYS A 363 -18.55 -11.23 10.90
N SER A 364 -17.60 -11.44 11.80
CA SER A 364 -16.32 -12.10 11.49
C SER A 364 -16.57 -13.46 10.82
N GLY A 365 -15.71 -13.81 9.86
CA GLY A 365 -15.82 -15.05 9.07
C GLY A 365 -16.99 -15.12 8.07
N SER A 366 -17.84 -14.10 7.97
CA SER A 366 -19.06 -14.17 7.14
C SER A 366 -18.92 -13.61 5.72
N CYS A 367 -17.81 -12.94 5.42
CA CYS A 367 -17.61 -12.30 4.14
C CYS A 367 -17.24 -13.31 3.06
N LYS A 368 -17.78 -13.11 1.85
CA LYS A 368 -17.55 -13.92 0.67
C LYS A 368 -17.43 -13.03 -0.56
N VAL A 369 -16.61 -13.47 -1.49
CA VAL A 369 -16.54 -12.96 -2.87
C VAL A 369 -17.25 -13.97 -3.76
N GLU A 370 -18.03 -13.51 -4.72
CA GLU A 370 -18.63 -14.28 -5.80
C GLU A 370 -18.04 -13.76 -7.12
N ASN A 371 -17.47 -14.65 -7.93
CA ASN A 371 -16.96 -14.30 -9.25
C ASN A 371 -18.12 -14.15 -10.23
N LEU A 372 -18.24 -12.99 -10.87
CA LEU A 372 -19.30 -12.73 -11.86
C LEU A 372 -18.78 -12.84 -13.30
N ARG A 373 -17.60 -13.44 -13.51
CA ARG A 373 -17.06 -13.64 -14.86
C ARG A 373 -17.82 -14.74 -15.60
N GLU A 374 -18.02 -14.53 -16.89
CA GLU A 374 -18.67 -15.51 -17.78
C GLU A 374 -17.70 -16.58 -18.30
N SER A 375 -16.39 -16.27 -18.37
CA SER A 375 -15.35 -17.16 -18.88
C SER A 375 -14.41 -17.61 -17.77
N ASN A 376 -13.90 -18.84 -17.88
CA ASN A 376 -12.85 -19.34 -16.98
C ASN A 376 -11.47 -18.71 -17.24
N LYS A 377 -11.32 -18.02 -18.37
CA LYS A 377 -10.08 -17.32 -18.72
C LYS A 377 -10.20 -15.86 -18.31
N THR A 378 -9.07 -15.28 -17.89
CA THR A 378 -8.97 -13.87 -17.53
C THR A 378 -7.88 -13.20 -18.34
N THR A 379 -8.08 -11.91 -18.61
CA THR A 379 -7.10 -11.06 -19.28
C THR A 379 -6.49 -10.02 -18.35
N THR A 380 -6.88 -10.02 -17.07
CA THR A 380 -6.63 -8.94 -16.12
C THR A 380 -5.14 -8.63 -15.95
N ILE A 381 -4.30 -9.63 -15.68
CA ILE A 381 -2.86 -9.42 -15.46
C ILE A 381 -2.10 -9.03 -16.74
N ALA A 382 -2.46 -9.62 -17.89
CA ALA A 382 -1.83 -9.27 -19.16
C ALA A 382 -2.16 -7.84 -19.58
N ASN A 383 -3.42 -7.41 -19.38
CA ASN A 383 -3.83 -6.03 -19.64
C ASN A 383 -3.11 -5.04 -18.73
N GLU A 384 -2.90 -5.39 -17.47
CA GLU A 384 -2.10 -4.60 -16.52
C GLU A 384 -0.65 -4.48 -16.97
N TYR A 385 -0.01 -5.60 -17.35
CA TYR A 385 1.35 -5.57 -17.90
C TYR A 385 1.46 -4.69 -19.16
N ALA A 386 0.55 -4.85 -20.12
CA ALA A 386 0.52 -4.03 -21.33
C ALA A 386 0.34 -2.54 -21.01
N ALA A 387 -0.50 -2.21 -20.03
CA ALA A 387 -0.70 -0.84 -19.57
C ALA A 387 0.56 -0.24 -18.94
N TYR A 388 1.32 -0.98 -18.13
CA TYR A 388 2.62 -0.51 -17.65
C TYR A 388 3.59 -0.21 -18.79
N LEU A 389 3.67 -1.06 -19.82
CA LEU A 389 4.57 -0.82 -20.96
C LEU A 389 4.14 0.39 -21.79
N LYS A 390 2.84 0.56 -22.03
CA LYS A 390 2.32 1.76 -22.70
C LYS A 390 2.57 3.01 -21.87
N GLY A 391 2.31 2.93 -20.57
CA GLY A 391 2.55 4.00 -19.61
C GLY A 391 4.01 4.48 -19.60
N TYR A 392 4.96 3.56 -19.65
CA TYR A 392 6.38 3.91 -19.69
C TYR A 392 6.75 4.65 -20.98
N LYS A 393 6.26 4.20 -22.13
CA LYS A 393 6.46 4.92 -23.41
C LYS A 393 5.91 6.35 -23.36
N LEU A 394 4.72 6.52 -22.77
CA LEU A 394 4.11 7.85 -22.59
C LEU A 394 4.95 8.73 -21.66
N LEU A 395 5.45 8.16 -20.55
CA LEU A 395 6.31 8.86 -19.61
C LEU A 395 7.62 9.32 -20.27
N GLN A 396 8.30 8.44 -21.01
CA GLN A 396 9.49 8.80 -21.78
C GLN A 396 9.22 9.94 -22.76
N ALA A 397 8.10 9.88 -23.49
CA ALA A 397 7.73 10.93 -24.45
C ALA A 397 7.41 12.28 -23.79
N GLN A 398 7.02 12.29 -22.51
CA GLN A 398 6.83 13.54 -21.73
C GLN A 398 8.16 14.14 -21.27
N LEU A 399 9.14 13.31 -20.95
CA LEU A 399 10.46 13.73 -20.46
C LEU A 399 11.39 14.22 -21.58
N SER A 400 11.18 13.75 -22.81
CA SER A 400 11.93 14.20 -23.99
C SER A 400 11.46 15.53 -24.59
N LYS A 401 10.44 16.18 -24.01
CA LYS A 401 9.93 17.50 -24.39
C LYS A 401 10.45 18.55 -23.44
#